data_AF-A0A7J7SL43-F1
#
_entry.id   AF-A0A7J7SL43-F1
#
_cell.length_a   1.000
_cell.length_b   1.000
_cell.length_c   1.000
_cell.angle_alpha   90.00
_cell.angle_beta   90.00
_cell.angle_gamma   90.00
#
_symmetry.space_group_name_H-M   'P 1'
#
loop_
_entity.id
_entity.type
_entity.pdbx_description
1 polymer ?
#
loop_
_entity_poly.entity_id
_entity_poly.type
_entity_poly.pdbx_seq_one_letter_code
_entity_poly.pdbx_strand_id
1 'polypeptide(L)'
;MMGFKPGLYWRLCWKFVSPAFLLFVVVVSIINFKPLTYDDYVFPLWANWVGWGIALSSMSLVPAYIIYKFLSTRGSVWERLAYGITPENEHHLVAQRDVRQFQLQHWLAI
;
A
#
# COMPACT_ATOMS: atom_id res chain seq x y z
N MET A 1 14.92 2.64 17.77
CA MET A 1 16.24 3.01 17.22
C MET A 1 16.89 4.15 18.02
N MET A 2 16.23 5.29 18.26
CA MET A 2 16.83 6.45 18.96
C MET A 2 16.50 6.55 20.47
N GLY A 3 15.95 5.51 21.09
CA GLY A 3 15.60 5.50 22.54
C GLY A 3 14.38 6.34 22.95
N PHE A 4 13.92 7.28 22.12
CA PHE A 4 12.70 8.07 22.35
C PHE A 4 11.64 7.83 21.28
N LYS A 5 10.38 8.12 21.62
CA LYS A 5 9.23 8.01 20.72
C LYS A 5 9.13 9.28 19.86
N PRO A 6 8.85 9.18 18.54
CA PRO A 6 8.60 10.35 17.71
C PRO A 6 7.45 11.19 18.28
N GLY A 7 7.60 12.51 18.27
CA GLY A 7 6.58 13.45 18.75
C GLY A 7 5.28 13.38 17.94
N LEU A 8 4.19 13.94 18.50
CA LEU A 8 2.83 13.85 17.96
C LEU A 8 2.73 14.36 16.51
N TYR A 9 3.44 15.45 16.20
CA TYR A 9 3.50 16.04 14.86
C TYR A 9 3.92 15.02 13.80
N TRP A 10 5.01 14.29 14.04
CA TRP A 10 5.54 13.31 13.10
C TRP A 10 4.60 12.13 12.90
N ARG A 11 3.96 11.66 13.98
CA ARG A 11 2.99 10.55 13.90
C ARG A 11 1.74 10.93 13.10
N LEU A 12 1.22 12.14 13.31
CA LEU A 12 0.06 12.63 12.57
C LEU A 12 0.38 12.81 11.08
N CYS A 13 1.58 13.31 10.78
CA CYS A 13 2.05 13.47 9.41
C CYS A 13 2.07 12.12 8.68
N TRP A 14 2.69 11.09 9.27
CA TRP A 14 2.79 9.76 8.63
C TRP A 14 1.46 9.03 8.52
N LYS A 15 0.57 9.20 9.50
CA LYS A 15 -0.71 8.47 9.52
C LYS A 15 -1.75 9.08 8.59
N PHE A 16 -1.79 10.41 8.45
CA PHE A 16 -2.87 11.10 7.73
C PHE A 16 -2.39 11.99 6.59
N VAL A 17 -1.39 12.84 6.84
CA VAL A 17 -0.97 13.86 5.86
C VAL A 17 -0.29 13.22 4.66
N SER A 18 0.68 12.32 4.87
CA SER A 18 1.40 11.67 3.78
C SER A 18 0.48 10.81 2.90
N PRO A 19 -0.39 9.93 3.45
CA PRO A 19 -1.31 9.16 2.63
C PRO A 19 -2.31 10.03 1.86
N ALA A 20 -2.87 11.07 2.51
CA ALA A 20 -3.83 11.98 1.85
C ALA A 20 -3.17 12.78 0.72
N PHE A 21 -1.96 13.29 0.93
CA PHE A 21 -1.24 14.05 -0.08
C PHE A 21 -0.85 13.18 -1.28
N LEU A 22 -0.35 11.96 -1.04
CA LEU A 22 -0.02 11.03 -2.11
C LEU A 22 -1.25 10.65 -2.93
N LEU A 23 -2.39 10.37 -2.26
CA LEU A 23 -3.64 10.07 -2.94
C LEU A 23 -4.11 11.25 -3.79
N PHE A 24 -4.04 12.47 -3.26
CA PHE A 24 -4.39 13.68 -3.98
C PHE A 24 -3.56 13.84 -5.27
N VAL A 25 -2.23 13.71 -5.19
CA VAL A 25 -1.34 13.83 -6.35
C VAL A 25 -1.67 12.76 -7.40
N VAL A 26 -1.91 11.51 -6.99
CA VAL A 26 -2.27 10.42 -7.91
C VAL A 26 -3.60 10.71 -8.61
N VAL A 27 -4.63 11.14 -7.88
CA VAL A 27 -5.95 11.46 -8.46
C VAL A 27 -5.84 12.62 -9.46
N VAL A 28 -5.15 13.69 -9.09
CA VAL A 28 -4.93 14.84 -9.98
C VAL A 28 -4.16 14.44 -11.23
N SER A 29 -3.14 13.59 -11.10
CA SER A 29 -2.36 13.06 -12.22
C SER A 29 -3.22 12.26 -13.20
N ILE A 30 -4.13 11.42 -12.70
CA ILE A 30 -5.06 10.64 -13.54
C ILE A 30 -6.07 11.54 -14.24
N ILE A 31 -6.67 12.50 -13.53
CA ILE A 31 -7.67 13.42 -14.09
C ILE A 31 -7.06 14.31 -15.18
N ASN A 32 -5.83 14.78 -14.97
CA ASN A 32 -5.11 15.65 -15.91
C ASN A 32 -4.25 14.86 -16.91
N PHE A 33 -4.48 13.55 -17.05
CA PHE A 33 -3.75 12.74 -18.01
C PHE A 33 -4.05 13.25 -19.43
N LYS A 34 -3.01 13.74 -20.10
CA LYS A 34 -3.06 14.14 -21.51
C LYS A 34 -2.23 13.15 -22.33
N PRO A 35 -2.64 12.84 -23.57
CA PRO A 35 -1.84 12.04 -24.49
C PRO A 35 -0.44 12.64 -24.61
N LEU A 36 0.59 11.79 -24.61
CA LEU A 36 1.97 12.24 -24.72
C LEU A 36 2.17 13.01 -26.04
N THR A 37 2.55 14.28 -25.96
CA THR A 37 2.92 15.12 -27.10
C THR A 37 4.31 15.66 -26.88
N TYR A 38 5.16 15.60 -27.89
CA TYR A 38 6.50 16.18 -27.85
C TYR A 38 6.63 17.14 -29.03
N ASP A 39 6.77 18.42 -28.75
CA ASP A 39 6.68 19.51 -29.74
C ASP A 39 5.43 19.37 -30.62
N ASP A 40 5.60 19.26 -31.94
CA ASP A 40 4.53 19.05 -32.92
C ASP A 40 4.18 17.56 -33.16
N TYR A 41 4.84 16.63 -32.46
CA TYR A 41 4.62 15.20 -32.60
C TYR A 41 3.65 14.67 -31.54
N VAL A 42 2.47 14.26 -32.00
CA VAL A 42 1.50 13.54 -31.18
C VAL A 42 1.86 12.06 -31.16
N PHE A 43 2.17 11.51 -29.99
CA PHE A 43 2.46 10.08 -29.90
C PHE A 43 1.22 9.26 -30.23
N PRO A 44 1.39 8.14 -30.95
CA PRO A 44 0.30 7.23 -31.25
C PRO A 44 -0.24 6.62 -29.95
N LEU A 45 -1.54 6.32 -29.92
CA LEU A 45 -2.23 5.83 -28.72
C LEU A 45 -1.59 4.57 -28.11
N TRP A 46 -0.99 3.70 -28.93
CA TRP A 46 -0.30 2.49 -28.45
C TRP A 46 0.90 2.82 -27.57
N ALA A 47 1.61 3.93 -27.81
CA ALA A 47 2.76 4.33 -27.00
C ALA A 47 2.34 4.72 -25.58
N ASN A 48 1.18 5.37 -25.44
CA ASN A 48 0.58 5.65 -24.13
C ASN A 48 0.24 4.35 -23.39
N TRP A 49 -0.34 3.35 -24.07
CA TRP A 49 -0.61 2.03 -23.47
C TRP A 49 0.65 1.32 -23.00
N VAL A 50 1.75 1.40 -23.77
CA VAL A 50 3.05 0.85 -23.35
C VAL A 50 3.57 1.57 -22.10
N GLY A 51 3.46 2.91 -22.04
CA GLY A 51 3.84 3.68 -20.86
C GLY A 51 3.05 3.27 -19.60
N TRP A 52 1.73 3.14 -19.73
CA TRP A 52 0.88 2.62 -18.65
C TRP A 52 1.23 1.18 -18.28
N GLY A 53 1.55 0.32 -19.25
CA GLY A 53 2.00 -1.05 -19.01
C GLY A 53 3.28 -1.11 -18.19
N ILE A 54 4.27 -0.27 -18.49
CA ILE A 54 5.53 -0.18 -17.73
C ILE A 54 5.26 0.31 -16.30
N ALA A 55 4.44 1.35 -16.14
CA ALA A 55 4.07 1.87 -14.82
C ALA A 55 3.36 0.80 -13.98
N LEU A 56 2.32 0.18 -14.54
CA LEU A 56 1.52 -0.85 -13.87
C LEU A 56 2.31 -2.12 -13.60
N SER A 57 3.32 -2.47 -14.41
CA SER A 57 4.17 -3.64 -14.17
C SER A 57 4.78 -3.62 -12.77
N SER A 58 5.40 -2.51 -12.37
CA SER A 58 5.97 -2.34 -11.03
C SER A 58 4.90 -2.36 -9.93
N MET A 59 3.77 -1.67 -10.15
CA MET A 59 2.67 -1.59 -9.18
C MET A 59 1.98 -2.94 -8.98
N SER A 60 1.97 -3.80 -10.01
CA SER A 60 1.31 -5.11 -10.00
C SER A 60 2.03 -6.15 -9.14
N LEU A 61 3.30 -5.94 -8.81
CA LEU A 61 4.07 -6.85 -7.94
C LEU A 61 3.50 -6.91 -6.53
N VAL A 62 3.00 -5.79 -6.00
CA VAL A 62 2.39 -5.71 -4.67
C VAL A 62 1.15 -6.62 -4.56
N PRO A 63 0.10 -6.47 -5.40
CA PRO A 63 -1.05 -7.36 -5.35
C PRO A 63 -0.69 -8.80 -5.75
N ALA A 64 0.23 -9.02 -6.69
CA ALA A 64 0.68 -10.37 -7.02
C ALA A 64 1.29 -11.08 -5.81
N TYR A 65 2.10 -10.37 -5.01
CA TYR A 65 2.68 -10.91 -3.79
C TYR A 65 1.61 -11.18 -2.72
N ILE A 66 0.63 -10.28 -2.56
CA ILE A 66 -0.52 -10.49 -1.65
C ILE A 66 -1.25 -11.78 -2.02
N ILE A 67 -1.58 -11.97 -3.30
CA ILE A 67 -2.27 -13.17 -3.80
C ILE A 67 -1.41 -14.42 -3.56
N TYR A 68 -0.12 -14.37 -3.93
CA TYR A 68 0.80 -15.48 -3.73
C TYR A 68 0.88 -15.90 -2.26
N LYS A 69 1.02 -14.93 -1.35
CA LYS A 69 1.09 -15.22 0.09
C LYS A 69 -0.25 -15.75 0.61
N PHE A 70 -1.37 -15.18 0.16
CA PHE A 70 -2.70 -15.61 0.56
C PHE A 70 -3.03 -17.04 0.09
N LEU A 71 -2.55 -17.46 -1.08
CA LEU A 71 -2.70 -18.81 -1.60
C LEU A 71 -1.75 -19.81 -0.95
N SER A 72 -0.52 -19.39 -0.62
CA SER A 72 0.49 -20.24 0.02
C SER A 72 0.20 -20.53 1.50
N THR A 73 -0.46 -19.61 2.21
CA THR A 73 -0.80 -19.78 3.63
C THR A 73 -2.02 -20.70 3.79
N ARG A 74 -1.86 -21.77 4.59
CA ARG A 74 -2.95 -22.67 4.98
C ARG A 74 -3.75 -22.06 6.14
N GLY A 75 -5.08 -22.24 6.10
CA GLY A 75 -5.98 -21.71 7.13
C GLY A 75 -7.26 -21.11 6.55
N SER A 76 -8.12 -20.61 7.42
CA SER A 76 -9.32 -19.85 7.06
C SER A 76 -8.96 -18.46 6.50
N VAL A 77 -9.89 -17.82 5.78
CA VAL A 77 -9.71 -16.47 5.19
C VAL A 77 -9.26 -15.44 6.25
N TRP A 78 -9.85 -15.52 7.45
CA TRP A 78 -9.52 -14.63 8.56
C TRP A 78 -8.13 -14.90 9.16
N GLU A 79 -7.73 -16.16 9.29
CA GLU A 79 -6.38 -16.53 9.75
C GLU A 79 -5.30 -16.10 8.74
N ARG A 80 -5.58 -16.25 7.43
CA ARG A 80 -4.67 -15.79 6.37
C ARG A 80 -4.51 -14.26 6.39
N LEU A 81 -5.61 -13.53 6.58
CA LEU A 81 -5.57 -12.08 6.67
C LEU A 81 -4.81 -11.64 7.93
N ALA A 82 -5.12 -12.24 9.09
CA ALA A 82 -4.43 -11.98 10.36
C ALA A 82 -2.92 -12.20 10.24
N TYR A 83 -2.51 -13.30 9.60
CA TYR A 83 -1.11 -13.62 9.36
C TYR A 83 -0.44 -12.63 8.38
N GLY A 84 -1.20 -12.09 7.42
CA GLY A 84 -0.71 -11.10 6.45
C GLY A 84 -0.52 -9.70 7.01
N ILE A 85 -1.32 -9.29 8.00
CA ILE A 85 -1.22 -7.97 8.64
C ILE A 85 -0.24 -7.97 9.83
N THR A 86 -0.02 -9.14 10.46
CA THR A 86 0.84 -9.27 11.63
C THR A 86 2.31 -9.38 11.22
N PRO A 87 3.21 -8.57 11.82
CA PRO A 87 4.63 -8.65 11.52
C PRO A 87 5.25 -9.96 12.03
N GLU A 88 6.33 -10.41 11.41
CA GLU A 88 6.93 -11.75 11.62
C GLU A 88 7.34 -12.01 13.09
N ASN A 89 7.82 -10.97 13.77
CA ASN A 89 8.15 -11.02 15.20
C ASN A 89 6.95 -11.34 16.10
N GLU A 90 5.72 -11.05 15.66
CA GLU A 90 4.48 -11.24 16.41
C GLU A 90 3.65 -12.45 15.92
N HIS A 91 4.18 -13.27 15.00
CA HIS A 91 3.46 -14.44 14.48
C HIS A 91 3.07 -15.47 15.54
N HIS A 92 3.83 -15.55 16.64
CA HIS A 92 3.49 -16.38 17.79
C HIS A 92 2.18 -15.96 18.48
N LEU A 93 1.79 -14.67 18.41
CA LEU A 93 0.53 -14.16 18.95
C LEU A 93 -0.67 -14.57 18.10
N VAL A 94 -0.48 -14.70 16.78
CA VAL A 94 -1.50 -15.20 15.85
C VAL A 94 -1.79 -16.67 16.13
N ALA A 95 -0.77 -17.47 16.45
CA ALA A 95 -0.93 -18.86 16.87
C ALA A 95 -1.73 -19.00 18.19
N GLN A 96 -1.65 -17.98 19.05
CA GLN A 96 -2.41 -17.88 20.30
C GLN A 96 -3.81 -17.24 20.14
N ARG A 97 -4.21 -16.87 18.91
CA ARG A 97 -5.46 -16.16 18.57
C ARG A 97 -5.63 -14.77 19.22
N ASP A 98 -4.58 -14.17 19.79
CA ASP A 98 -4.61 -12.81 20.33
C ASP A 98 -4.22 -11.79 19.24
N VAL A 99 -5.11 -11.55 18.27
CA VAL A 99 -4.82 -10.64 17.16
C VAL A 99 -5.29 -9.22 17.48
N ARG A 100 -4.42 -8.47 18.16
CA ARG A 100 -4.67 -7.06 18.56
C ARG A 100 -4.86 -6.10 17.40
N GLN A 101 -4.40 -6.48 16.20
CA GLN A 101 -4.55 -5.65 15.00
C GLN A 101 -6.00 -5.50 14.52
N PHE A 102 -6.91 -6.39 14.92
CA PHE A 102 -8.35 -6.20 14.67
C PHE A 102 -8.99 -5.20 15.64
N GLN A 103 -8.30 -4.79 16.71
CA GLN A 103 -8.82 -3.81 17.65
C GLN A 103 -8.55 -2.40 17.15
N LEU A 104 -9.62 -1.65 16.87
CA LEU A 104 -9.58 -0.24 16.47
C LEU A 104 -8.77 0.65 17.43
N GLN A 105 -8.71 0.29 18.71
CA GLN A 105 -7.93 1.00 19.73
C GLN A 105 -6.43 1.00 19.44
N HIS A 106 -5.90 -0.09 18.86
CA HIS A 106 -4.50 -0.17 18.45
C HIS A 106 -4.18 0.86 17.37
N TRP A 107 -5.09 1.02 16.40
CA TRP A 107 -4.96 2.00 15.34
C TRP A 107 -5.17 3.42 15.81
N LEU A 108 -6.01 3.65 16.82
CA LEU A 108 -6.34 4.98 17.36
C LEU A 108 -5.33 5.51 18.39
N ALA A 109 -4.39 4.69 18.87
CA ALA A 109 -3.30 5.14 19.72
C ALA A 109 -2.31 6.01 18.93
N ILE A 110 -2.55 7.33 18.91
CA ILE A 110 -1.67 8.35 18.31
C ILE A 110 -0.55 8.69 19.28
#